data_AF-A0A1Q9C0K6-F1
#
_entry.id   AF-A0A1Q9C0K6-F1
#
_cell.length_a   1.000
_cell.length_b   1.000
_cell.length_c   1.000
_cell.angle_alpha   90.00
_cell.angle_beta   90.00
_cell.angle_gamma   90.00
#
_symmetry.space_group_name_H-M   'P 1'
#
loop_
_entity.id
_entity.type
_entity.pdbx_description
1 polymer ?
#
loop_
_entity_poly.entity_id
_entity_poly.type
_entity_poly.pdbx_seq_one_letter_code
_entity_poly.pdbx_strand_id
1 'polypeptide(L)'
;MESDKEKRGNFASDTKQFLEQHNRSFDEVQARRDALQRFLVTSAPSLFCEDKNFDNLYRNALLEAGGVHLAVKLLSSKEPQEMASRLLMGLVKAGDCAKQALLEEPCAIPSLVEVLQKGTSNARSYSAAILRNLSDGSEARSKMVAQQEGAVKGLIGLVTAVINDAVSQRRATEALANLAMYSGIQVGREALGKLAQLRLSRDEDLAEAATEALENLGRHSANQDAVAQVNTVYANVQKLKSDMVSDAKAAAEALLNACEDEDDDILERLVIKLGGMTPVMKLLDGAAEEDAAGLLMLLVNVGDSVIRTLVEHPSAIPSLVRILRNGTAPAQADAAGVFRNASHLEACSKLMAEKGAIEGLVDLLRSPGPTRQRRAAGALANLASHSEELRAAVGKAGAIGPLVELKASDHDDVAEAAADALDNLGLNDANKEEIKASEKTAPDAEPEADVTAVMLKSGCSPLKLPGAEEPKKVADQVQVGYPTPVPCQSVGLPDGAGARIGHQRIYWFVWTSKGGREHTAPQLPVHNELAMFSLRFDNGPIEDYQLDVLPLKVADVYPPQLPSGPDHKYDQKGEARKLLRMVLRPNISFFDCCSLSEQEIALKIANKLLGRGHGGSGHG
;
A
#
# COMPACT_ATOMS: atom_id res chain seq x y z
N MET A 1 -20.95 50.83 -0.74
CA MET A 1 -20.06 50.98 0.44
C MET A 1 -20.64 51.91 1.50
N GLU A 2 -20.79 53.22 1.28
CA GLU A 2 -21.35 54.11 2.33
C GLU A 2 -22.83 53.84 2.61
N SER A 3 -23.68 53.70 1.59
CA SER A 3 -25.10 53.34 1.79
C SER A 3 -25.29 51.92 2.37
N ASP A 4 -24.32 51.02 2.24
CA ASP A 4 -24.32 49.71 2.91
C ASP A 4 -23.94 49.84 4.39
N LYS A 5 -22.98 50.70 4.72
CA LYS A 5 -22.64 51.02 6.11
C LYS A 5 -23.80 51.71 6.84
N GLU A 6 -24.47 52.63 6.17
CA GLU A 6 -25.61 53.38 6.72
C GLU A 6 -26.84 52.46 6.93
N LYS A 7 -27.15 51.59 5.97
CA LYS A 7 -28.17 50.53 6.15
C LYS A 7 -27.82 49.54 7.26
N ARG A 8 -26.55 49.11 7.36
CA ARG A 8 -26.08 48.27 8.48
C ARG A 8 -26.22 48.98 9.82
N GLY A 9 -25.88 50.27 9.90
CA GLY A 9 -25.99 51.08 11.12
C GLY A 9 -27.42 51.23 11.63
N ASN A 10 -28.36 51.61 10.75
CA ASN A 10 -29.77 51.74 11.13
C ASN A 10 -30.37 50.38 11.54
N PHE A 11 -30.14 49.33 10.75
CA PHE A 11 -30.64 47.99 11.06
C PHE A 11 -30.08 47.41 12.37
N ALA A 12 -28.83 47.72 12.69
CA ALA A 12 -28.19 47.33 13.94
C ALA A 12 -28.74 48.11 15.15
N SER A 13 -29.09 49.40 14.97
CA SER A 13 -29.85 50.18 15.95
C SER A 13 -31.24 49.57 16.20
N ASP A 14 -32.01 49.31 15.15
CA ASP A 14 -33.38 48.78 15.24
C ASP A 14 -33.40 47.39 15.92
N THR A 15 -32.46 46.51 15.56
CA THR A 15 -32.35 45.16 16.16
C THR A 15 -32.00 45.24 17.64
N LYS A 16 -31.07 46.13 18.02
CA LYS A 16 -30.70 46.35 19.43
C LYS A 16 -31.89 46.92 20.22
N GLN A 17 -32.54 47.95 19.70
CA GLN A 17 -33.67 48.61 20.34
C GLN A 17 -34.87 47.65 20.49
N PHE A 18 -35.11 46.77 19.52
CA PHE A 18 -36.13 45.72 19.59
C PHE A 18 -35.82 44.67 20.67
N LEU A 19 -34.57 44.20 20.75
CA LEU A 19 -34.14 43.22 21.77
C LEU A 19 -34.17 43.81 23.19
N GLU A 20 -33.79 45.08 23.34
CA GLU A 20 -33.84 45.84 24.60
C GLU A 20 -35.28 46.09 25.08
N GLN A 21 -36.24 46.32 24.17
CA GLN A 21 -37.65 46.57 24.50
C GLN A 21 -38.40 45.34 25.03
N HIS A 22 -38.03 44.12 24.62
CA HIS A 22 -38.78 42.88 24.86
C HIS A 22 -38.05 41.94 25.84
N ASN A 23 -37.64 42.43 27.01
CA ASN A 23 -36.74 41.70 27.92
C ASN A 23 -37.37 41.26 29.26
N ARG A 24 -38.70 41.06 29.34
CA ARG A 24 -39.44 40.88 30.61
C ARG A 24 -40.67 39.92 30.61
N SER A 25 -40.84 38.98 29.68
CA SER A 25 -41.82 37.88 29.89
C SER A 25 -41.57 36.58 29.09
N PHE A 26 -42.33 35.52 29.40
CA PHE A 26 -42.26 34.22 28.72
C PHE A 26 -42.85 34.26 27.30
N ASP A 27 -43.91 35.06 27.08
CA ASP A 27 -44.51 35.27 25.76
C ASP A 27 -43.54 36.02 24.81
N GLU A 28 -42.69 36.90 25.37
CA GLU A 28 -41.64 37.59 24.63
C GLU A 28 -40.53 36.65 24.13
N VAL A 29 -40.32 35.47 24.74
CA VAL A 29 -39.35 34.47 24.26
C VAL A 29 -39.79 33.89 22.90
N GLN A 30 -41.09 33.70 22.71
CA GLN A 30 -41.64 33.21 21.44
C GLN A 30 -41.56 34.31 20.36
N ALA A 31 -41.92 35.55 20.70
CA ALA A 31 -41.77 36.71 19.81
C ALA A 31 -40.30 36.96 19.41
N ARG A 32 -39.36 36.80 20.36
CA ARG A 32 -37.91 36.80 20.12
C ARG A 32 -37.50 35.70 19.15
N ARG A 33 -37.92 34.44 19.36
CA ARG A 33 -37.66 33.34 18.41
C ARG A 33 -38.18 33.64 17.01
N ASP A 34 -39.41 34.13 16.86
CA ASP A 34 -40.00 34.44 15.57
C ASP A 34 -39.32 35.63 14.85
N ALA A 35 -38.81 36.60 15.62
CA ALA A 35 -38.01 37.70 15.10
C ALA A 35 -36.60 37.23 14.69
N LEU A 36 -35.97 36.38 15.49
CA LEU A 36 -34.63 35.83 15.24
C LEU A 36 -34.64 34.81 14.08
N GLN A 37 -35.74 34.08 13.90
CA GLN A 37 -35.99 33.23 12.74
C GLN A 37 -36.19 34.06 11.47
N ARG A 38 -36.94 35.17 11.53
CA ARG A 38 -37.03 36.12 10.41
C ARG A 38 -35.68 36.74 10.08
N PHE A 39 -34.94 37.26 11.07
CA PHE A 39 -33.58 37.80 10.93
C PHE A 39 -32.64 36.80 10.26
N LEU A 40 -32.68 35.52 10.65
CA LEU A 40 -31.88 34.46 10.04
C LEU A 40 -32.22 34.23 8.57
N VAL A 41 -33.50 34.30 8.20
CA VAL A 41 -33.95 34.11 6.81
C VAL A 41 -33.70 35.36 5.95
N THR A 42 -33.77 36.58 6.51
CA THR A 42 -33.76 37.83 5.71
C THR A 42 -32.47 38.65 5.77
N SER A 43 -31.72 38.60 6.88
CA SER A 43 -30.77 39.67 7.23
C SER A 43 -29.39 39.19 7.71
N ALA A 44 -29.28 37.96 8.23
CA ALA A 44 -28.01 37.34 8.56
C ALA A 44 -26.93 37.38 7.44
N PRO A 45 -27.22 37.14 6.14
CA PRO A 45 -26.16 37.10 5.12
C PRO A 45 -25.32 38.38 5.00
N SER A 46 -25.88 39.57 5.26
CA SER A 46 -25.16 40.84 5.12
C SER A 46 -24.33 41.22 6.35
N LEU A 47 -24.60 40.60 7.50
CA LEU A 47 -23.92 40.81 8.79
C LEU A 47 -22.77 39.83 9.02
N PHE A 48 -22.93 38.55 8.66
CA PHE A 48 -21.90 37.51 8.87
C PHE A 48 -20.85 37.41 7.74
N CYS A 49 -20.80 38.41 6.84
CA CYS A 49 -19.79 38.53 5.79
C CYS A 49 -18.47 39.10 6.30
N GLU A 50 -17.70 38.26 7.01
CA GLU A 50 -16.23 38.34 7.23
C GLU A 50 -15.65 39.65 7.80
N ASP A 51 -16.50 40.59 8.20
CA ASP A 51 -16.10 41.86 8.77
C ASP A 51 -15.45 41.62 10.15
N LYS A 52 -14.22 42.11 10.32
CA LYS A 52 -13.45 41.98 11.57
C LYS A 52 -14.14 42.71 12.75
N ASN A 53 -15.12 43.56 12.45
CA ASN A 53 -15.90 44.36 13.39
C ASN A 53 -17.33 43.81 13.60
N PHE A 54 -17.51 42.49 13.65
CA PHE A 54 -18.74 41.93 14.20
C PHE A 54 -18.74 42.17 15.72
N ASP A 55 -19.33 43.30 16.12
CA ASP A 55 -19.28 43.85 17.47
C ASP A 55 -19.81 42.83 18.51
N ASN A 56 -19.04 42.66 19.58
CA ASN A 56 -19.28 41.66 20.62
C ASN A 56 -20.65 41.85 21.30
N LEU A 57 -21.18 43.08 21.30
CA LEU A 57 -22.50 43.39 21.82
C LEU A 57 -23.61 42.58 21.13
N TYR A 58 -23.58 42.47 19.80
CA TYR A 58 -24.58 41.72 19.02
C TYR A 58 -24.45 40.21 19.21
N ARG A 59 -23.22 39.72 19.42
CA ARG A 59 -22.98 38.30 19.69
C ARG A 59 -23.58 37.90 21.03
N ASN A 60 -23.34 38.68 22.08
CA ASN A 60 -23.90 38.42 23.40
C ASN A 60 -25.43 38.49 23.38
N ALA A 61 -26.02 39.50 22.73
CA ALA A 61 -27.47 39.60 22.58
C ALA A 61 -28.09 38.41 21.82
N LEU A 62 -27.42 37.89 20.79
CA LEU A 62 -27.85 36.67 20.06
C LEU A 62 -27.71 35.39 20.92
N LEU A 63 -26.71 35.30 21.79
CA LEU A 63 -26.57 34.19 22.75
C LEU A 63 -27.70 34.23 23.79
N GLU A 64 -27.92 35.38 24.42
CA GLU A 64 -29.00 35.60 25.41
C GLU A 64 -30.40 35.36 24.82
N ALA A 65 -30.61 35.66 23.54
CA ALA A 65 -31.86 35.39 22.83
C ALA A 65 -32.03 33.93 22.36
N GLY A 66 -31.12 33.01 22.73
CA GLY A 66 -31.22 31.60 22.37
C GLY A 66 -30.87 31.29 20.90
N GLY A 67 -30.05 32.12 20.27
CA GLY A 67 -29.68 32.00 18.85
C GLY A 67 -28.98 30.68 18.50
N VAL A 68 -28.24 30.08 19.44
CA VAL A 68 -27.61 28.76 19.25
C VAL A 68 -28.66 27.67 19.07
N HIS A 69 -29.61 27.57 20.00
CA HIS A 69 -30.74 26.62 19.93
C HIS A 69 -31.52 26.75 18.61
N LEU A 70 -31.86 27.98 18.23
CA LEU A 70 -32.59 28.22 16.98
C LEU A 70 -31.77 27.78 15.75
N ALA A 71 -30.48 28.09 15.72
CA ALA A 71 -29.62 27.71 14.61
C ALA A 71 -29.45 26.19 14.52
N VAL A 72 -29.25 25.48 15.64
CA VAL A 72 -29.21 24.00 15.68
C VAL A 72 -30.49 23.41 15.10
N LYS A 73 -31.66 23.90 15.52
CA LYS A 73 -32.97 23.48 14.99
C LYS A 73 -33.12 23.71 13.49
N LEU A 74 -32.46 24.74 12.94
CA LEU A 74 -32.51 25.08 11.52
C LEU A 74 -31.50 24.30 10.66
N LEU A 75 -30.48 23.63 11.24
CA LEU A 75 -29.56 22.74 10.50
C LEU A 75 -30.28 21.58 9.82
N SER A 76 -31.35 21.07 10.44
CA SER A 76 -32.20 19.99 9.91
C SER A 76 -33.19 20.45 8.82
N SER A 77 -33.30 21.76 8.55
CA SER A 77 -34.18 22.31 7.52
C SER A 77 -33.41 22.58 6.23
N LYS A 78 -33.97 22.18 5.07
CA LYS A 78 -33.28 22.27 3.78
C LYS A 78 -32.97 23.69 3.31
N GLU A 79 -33.80 24.67 3.62
CA GLU A 79 -33.67 26.03 3.08
C GLU A 79 -32.67 26.93 3.85
N PRO A 80 -32.71 27.05 5.20
CA PRO A 80 -31.80 27.91 5.94
C PRO A 80 -30.50 27.23 6.42
N GLN A 81 -30.23 25.97 6.04
CA GLN A 81 -29.11 25.16 6.56
C GLN A 81 -27.76 25.88 6.49
N GLU A 82 -27.42 26.48 5.34
CA GLU A 82 -26.15 27.21 5.17
C GLU A 82 -26.07 28.43 6.08
N MET A 83 -27.19 29.16 6.25
CA MET A 83 -27.24 30.35 7.08
C MET A 83 -27.15 30.03 8.57
N ALA A 84 -27.82 28.96 9.00
CA ALA A 84 -27.72 28.42 10.35
C ALA A 84 -26.28 27.98 10.66
N SER A 85 -25.62 27.29 9.72
CA SER A 85 -24.21 26.89 9.83
C SER A 85 -23.29 28.11 9.90
N ARG A 86 -23.53 29.16 9.10
CA ARG A 86 -22.75 30.39 9.11
C ARG A 86 -22.92 31.19 10.41
N LEU A 87 -24.14 31.29 10.95
CA LEU A 87 -24.40 31.88 12.27
C LEU A 87 -23.64 31.14 13.37
N LEU A 88 -23.79 29.81 13.43
CA LEU A 88 -23.13 28.99 14.46
C LEU A 88 -21.60 29.15 14.41
N MET A 89 -20.99 29.12 13.23
CA MET A 89 -19.56 29.40 13.07
C MET A 89 -19.19 30.77 13.65
N GLY A 90 -19.99 31.81 13.36
CA GLY A 90 -19.77 33.17 13.86
C GLY A 90 -19.88 33.31 15.38
N LEU A 91 -20.82 32.60 16.01
CA LEU A 91 -21.00 32.57 17.47
C LEU A 91 -19.87 31.78 18.16
N VAL A 92 -19.59 30.56 17.70
CA VAL A 92 -18.60 29.64 18.30
C VAL A 92 -17.17 30.19 18.20
N LYS A 93 -16.86 30.99 17.17
CA LYS A 93 -15.57 31.70 17.04
C LYS A 93 -15.36 32.80 18.10
N ALA A 94 -16.41 33.28 18.75
CA ALA A 94 -16.35 34.49 19.58
C ALA A 94 -15.89 34.28 21.03
N GLY A 95 -16.06 33.08 21.58
CA GLY A 95 -15.68 32.76 22.96
C GLY A 95 -16.36 31.51 23.49
N ASP A 96 -15.88 31.03 24.65
CA ASP A 96 -16.26 29.72 25.17
C ASP A 96 -17.72 29.64 25.63
N CYS A 97 -18.38 30.76 25.98
CA CYS A 97 -19.82 30.76 26.31
C CYS A 97 -20.68 30.24 25.14
N ALA A 98 -20.34 30.59 23.91
CA ALA A 98 -21.03 30.11 22.71
C ALA A 98 -20.73 28.63 22.43
N LYS A 99 -19.51 28.18 22.74
CA LYS A 99 -19.13 26.77 22.66
C LYS A 99 -19.93 25.96 23.68
N GLN A 100 -19.98 26.41 24.94
CA GLN A 100 -20.73 25.74 26.00
C GLN A 100 -22.23 25.66 25.69
N ALA A 101 -22.86 26.77 25.29
CA ALA A 101 -24.28 26.77 24.91
C ALA A 101 -24.58 25.81 23.73
N LEU A 102 -23.62 25.60 22.82
CA LEU A 102 -23.76 24.63 21.73
C LEU A 102 -23.59 23.17 22.20
N LEU A 103 -22.87 22.93 23.29
CA LEU A 103 -22.70 21.61 23.90
C LEU A 103 -23.82 21.23 24.86
N GLU A 104 -24.53 22.21 25.41
CA GLU A 104 -25.73 22.02 26.24
C GLU A 104 -26.96 21.63 25.39
N GLU A 105 -26.94 21.85 24.07
CA GLU A 105 -28.00 21.44 23.12
C GLU A 105 -27.88 19.95 22.72
N PRO A 106 -28.81 19.06 23.13
CA PRO A 106 -28.61 17.59 23.05
C PRO A 106 -28.39 16.98 21.66
N CYS A 107 -28.73 17.70 20.59
CA CYS A 107 -28.60 17.22 19.21
C CYS A 107 -27.56 18.00 18.39
N ALA A 108 -26.86 18.99 18.98
CA ALA A 108 -26.01 19.91 18.22
C ALA A 108 -24.88 19.22 17.44
N ILE A 109 -24.06 18.42 18.11
CA ILE A 109 -22.96 17.67 17.49
C ILE A 109 -23.49 16.67 16.44
N PRO A 110 -24.49 15.81 16.72
CA PRO A 110 -25.13 14.96 15.71
C PRO A 110 -25.62 15.73 14.47
N SER A 111 -26.33 16.84 14.64
CA SER A 111 -26.84 17.64 13.51
C SER A 111 -25.70 18.28 12.70
N LEU A 112 -24.63 18.76 13.35
CA LEU A 112 -23.44 19.27 12.66
C LEU A 112 -22.72 18.19 11.84
N VAL A 113 -22.67 16.96 12.34
CA VAL A 113 -22.08 15.82 11.62
C VAL A 113 -22.96 15.35 10.47
N GLU A 114 -24.29 15.39 10.60
CA GLU A 114 -25.19 15.14 9.47
C GLU A 114 -24.99 16.20 8.36
N VAL A 115 -24.92 17.48 8.72
CA VAL A 115 -24.64 18.56 7.74
C VAL A 115 -23.25 18.38 7.11
N LEU A 116 -22.23 18.02 7.89
CA LEU A 116 -20.88 17.73 7.41
C LEU A 116 -20.82 16.60 6.37
N GLN A 117 -21.71 15.61 6.46
CA GLN A 117 -21.79 14.49 5.52
C GLN A 117 -22.68 14.77 4.31
N LYS A 118 -23.84 15.41 4.50
CA LYS A 118 -24.93 15.45 3.51
C LYS A 118 -25.33 16.87 3.05
N GLY A 119 -24.80 17.91 3.69
CA GLY A 119 -25.15 19.31 3.41
C GLY A 119 -24.54 19.87 2.12
N THR A 120 -24.86 21.13 1.82
CA THR A 120 -24.21 21.88 0.72
C THR A 120 -22.70 22.03 0.96
N SER A 121 -21.90 22.28 -0.09
CA SER A 121 -20.44 22.45 0.05
C SER A 121 -20.08 23.49 1.14
N ASN A 122 -20.74 24.65 1.09
CA ASN A 122 -20.58 25.70 2.10
C ASN A 122 -21.03 25.25 3.50
N ALA A 123 -22.19 24.59 3.62
CA ALA A 123 -22.68 24.12 4.92
C ALA A 123 -21.72 23.08 5.53
N ARG A 124 -21.21 22.13 4.74
CA ARG A 124 -20.17 21.17 5.16
C ARG A 124 -18.90 21.87 5.64
N SER A 125 -18.44 22.88 4.89
CA SER A 125 -17.29 23.72 5.23
C SER A 125 -17.47 24.46 6.55
N TYR A 126 -18.64 25.07 6.79
CA TYR A 126 -18.97 25.73 8.06
C TYR A 126 -19.08 24.72 9.21
N SER A 127 -19.68 23.54 9.00
CA SER A 127 -19.73 22.48 10.00
C SER A 127 -18.33 22.03 10.43
N ALA A 128 -17.40 21.84 9.49
CA ALA A 128 -16.01 21.54 9.82
C ALA A 128 -15.35 22.64 10.68
N ALA A 129 -15.56 23.92 10.33
CA ALA A 129 -15.06 25.05 11.13
C ALA A 129 -15.66 25.12 12.54
N ILE A 130 -16.93 24.76 12.71
CA ILE A 130 -17.58 24.68 14.03
C ILE A 130 -16.95 23.55 14.86
N LEU A 131 -16.81 22.35 14.28
CA LEU A 131 -16.19 21.20 14.97
C LEU A 131 -14.72 21.47 15.35
N ARG A 132 -13.96 22.15 14.49
CA ARG A 132 -12.61 22.65 14.80
C ARG A 132 -12.62 23.55 16.03
N ASN A 133 -13.46 24.59 16.06
CA ASN A 133 -13.55 25.55 17.17
C ASN A 133 -14.09 24.91 18.46
N LEU A 134 -14.94 23.89 18.36
CA LEU A 134 -15.39 23.09 19.49
C LEU A 134 -14.26 22.20 20.04
N SER A 135 -13.38 21.67 19.20
CA SER A 135 -12.27 20.81 19.62
C SER A 135 -11.03 21.59 20.10
N ASP A 136 -10.94 22.86 19.69
CA ASP A 136 -9.84 23.79 19.99
C ASP A 136 -9.57 23.95 21.50
N GLY A 137 -8.31 23.72 21.88
CA GLY A 137 -7.78 23.87 23.23
C GLY A 137 -8.40 22.97 24.31
N SER A 138 -9.14 21.92 23.97
CA SER A 138 -9.85 21.11 24.98
C SER A 138 -9.96 19.62 24.65
N GLU A 139 -9.23 18.82 25.43
CA GLU A 139 -9.28 17.35 25.39
C GLU A 139 -10.71 16.80 25.49
N ALA A 140 -11.51 17.29 26.44
CA ALA A 140 -12.87 16.79 26.67
C ALA A 140 -13.79 17.04 25.47
N ARG A 141 -13.72 18.26 24.89
CA ARG A 141 -14.53 18.62 23.72
C ARG A 141 -14.04 17.89 22.46
N SER A 142 -12.72 17.78 22.27
CA SER A 142 -12.07 17.03 21.20
C SER A 142 -12.49 15.55 21.21
N LYS A 143 -12.39 14.87 22.37
CA LYS A 143 -12.82 13.47 22.53
C LYS A 143 -14.31 13.27 22.25
N MET A 144 -15.18 14.18 22.72
CA MET A 144 -16.62 14.11 22.46
C MET A 144 -16.95 14.24 20.97
N VAL A 145 -16.30 15.16 20.25
CA VAL A 145 -16.48 15.29 18.79
C VAL A 145 -15.90 14.09 18.04
N ALA A 146 -14.74 13.56 18.45
CA ALA A 146 -14.11 12.39 17.84
C ALA A 146 -14.96 11.11 18.01
N GLN A 147 -15.66 10.97 19.14
CA GLN A 147 -16.55 9.85 19.45
C GLN A 147 -17.90 9.92 18.72
N GLN A 148 -18.30 11.08 18.19
CA GLN A 148 -19.55 11.18 17.43
C GLN A 148 -19.45 10.35 16.14
N GLU A 149 -20.38 9.41 15.98
CA GLU A 149 -20.43 8.54 14.81
C GLU A 149 -20.41 9.36 13.52
N GLY A 150 -19.41 9.08 12.67
CA GLY A 150 -19.28 9.69 11.36
C GLY A 150 -18.69 11.11 11.33
N ALA A 151 -18.27 11.69 12.46
CA ALA A 151 -17.57 12.98 12.48
C ALA A 151 -16.26 12.91 11.69
N VAL A 152 -15.37 11.99 12.08
CA VAL A 152 -14.08 11.75 11.41
C VAL A 152 -14.27 11.41 9.93
N LYS A 153 -15.25 10.55 9.60
CA LYS A 153 -15.59 10.19 8.22
C LYS A 153 -16.03 11.41 7.39
N GLY A 154 -16.83 12.30 7.96
CA GLY A 154 -17.28 13.53 7.31
C GLY A 154 -16.14 14.52 7.04
N LEU A 155 -15.19 14.65 7.99
CA LEU A 155 -13.99 15.47 7.84
C LEU A 155 -13.04 14.91 6.78
N ILE A 156 -12.75 13.60 6.82
CA ILE A 156 -11.96 12.91 5.79
C ILE A 156 -12.60 13.13 4.41
N GLY A 157 -13.92 12.98 4.30
CA GLY A 157 -14.67 13.22 3.06
C GLY A 157 -14.75 14.69 2.59
N LEU A 158 -14.18 15.65 3.34
CA LEU A 158 -13.87 16.99 2.85
C LEU A 158 -12.39 17.16 2.47
N VAL A 159 -11.48 16.50 3.18
CA VAL A 159 -10.04 16.50 2.86
C VAL A 159 -9.76 15.79 1.53
N THR A 160 -10.37 14.63 1.28
CA THR A 160 -10.14 13.81 0.08
C THR A 160 -10.97 14.21 -1.14
N ALA A 161 -11.97 15.09 -0.98
CA ALA A 161 -12.84 15.48 -2.07
C ALA A 161 -12.08 16.17 -3.22
N VAL A 162 -12.39 15.74 -4.45
CA VAL A 162 -11.77 16.23 -5.70
C VAL A 162 -12.16 17.68 -6.01
N ILE A 163 -13.38 18.10 -5.62
CA ILE A 163 -13.98 19.40 -5.97
C ILE A 163 -14.25 20.24 -4.71
N ASN A 164 -13.21 20.44 -3.89
CA ASN A 164 -13.27 21.35 -2.74
C ASN A 164 -12.26 22.49 -2.91
N ASP A 165 -12.64 23.68 -2.44
CA ASP A 165 -11.75 24.82 -2.33
C ASP A 165 -10.77 24.65 -1.14
N ALA A 166 -9.68 25.42 -1.16
CA ALA A 166 -8.64 25.36 -0.14
C ALA A 166 -9.17 25.70 1.27
N VAL A 167 -10.14 26.60 1.42
CA VAL A 167 -10.69 26.98 2.73
C VAL A 167 -11.48 25.82 3.35
N SER A 168 -12.26 25.10 2.54
CA SER A 168 -13.00 23.91 2.98
C SER A 168 -12.07 22.74 3.34
N GLN A 169 -11.00 22.52 2.57
CA GLN A 169 -9.96 21.55 2.93
C GLN A 169 -9.23 21.94 4.21
N ARG A 170 -8.88 23.23 4.37
CA ARG A 170 -8.20 23.76 5.56
C ARG A 170 -9.02 23.56 6.82
N ARG A 171 -10.28 24.00 6.83
CA ARG A 171 -11.21 23.83 7.97
C ARG A 171 -11.37 22.38 8.40
N ALA A 172 -11.44 21.44 7.44
CA ALA A 172 -11.53 20.01 7.74
C ALA A 172 -10.21 19.42 8.26
N THR A 173 -9.08 19.92 7.75
CA THR A 173 -7.72 19.50 8.15
C THR A 173 -7.39 19.98 9.57
N GLU A 174 -7.63 21.26 9.87
CA GLU A 174 -7.50 21.84 11.23
C GLU A 174 -8.41 21.12 12.24
N ALA A 175 -9.65 20.77 11.84
CA ALA A 175 -10.53 19.97 12.68
C ALA A 175 -9.92 18.59 12.99
N LEU A 176 -9.40 17.89 11.98
CA LEU A 176 -8.73 16.60 12.18
C LEU A 176 -7.48 16.71 13.07
N ALA A 177 -6.68 17.78 12.93
CA ALA A 177 -5.53 18.03 13.79
C ALA A 177 -5.95 18.15 15.28
N ASN A 178 -6.98 18.97 15.57
CA ASN A 178 -7.51 19.14 16.93
C ASN A 178 -8.11 17.86 17.53
N LEU A 179 -8.71 16.99 16.70
CA LEU A 179 -9.21 15.68 17.14
C LEU A 179 -8.05 14.72 17.43
N ALA A 180 -7.11 14.60 16.48
CA ALA A 180 -5.96 13.71 16.59
C ALA A 180 -5.03 14.08 17.76
N MET A 181 -5.00 15.36 18.19
CA MET A 181 -4.18 15.79 19.33
C MET A 181 -4.48 15.03 20.63
N TYR A 182 -5.75 14.67 20.87
CA TYR A 182 -6.21 14.06 22.13
C TYR A 182 -6.90 12.70 21.97
N SER A 183 -7.13 12.24 20.74
CA SER A 183 -7.85 10.99 20.48
C SER A 183 -7.20 10.19 19.36
N GLY A 184 -7.06 8.87 19.58
CA GLY A 184 -6.53 7.93 18.60
C GLY A 184 -7.52 7.60 17.50
N ILE A 185 -7.97 8.62 16.75
CA ILE A 185 -8.84 8.44 15.59
C ILE A 185 -8.10 7.65 14.51
N GLN A 186 -8.78 6.68 13.90
CA GLN A 186 -8.22 5.87 12.82
C GLN A 186 -8.50 6.53 11.47
N VAL A 187 -7.47 6.67 10.64
CA VAL A 187 -7.52 7.32 9.32
C VAL A 187 -6.89 6.40 8.27
N GLY A 188 -7.59 6.16 7.15
CA GLY A 188 -7.10 5.28 6.09
C GLY A 188 -5.93 5.89 5.29
N ARG A 189 -5.08 5.03 4.71
CA ARG A 189 -3.88 5.40 3.92
C ARG A 189 -4.19 6.47 2.86
N GLU A 190 -5.32 6.40 2.16
CA GLU A 190 -5.72 7.38 1.13
C GLU A 190 -5.81 8.81 1.70
N ALA A 191 -6.43 8.96 2.87
CA ALA A 191 -6.60 10.24 3.53
C ALA A 191 -5.29 10.77 4.10
N LEU A 192 -4.42 9.88 4.64
CA LEU A 192 -3.06 10.24 5.05
C LEU A 192 -2.22 10.73 3.86
N GLY A 193 -2.27 10.00 2.73
CA GLY A 193 -1.62 10.42 1.48
C GLY A 193 -2.16 11.76 0.96
N LYS A 194 -3.47 12.02 1.11
CA LYS A 194 -4.04 13.32 0.79
C LYS A 194 -3.51 14.43 1.70
N LEU A 195 -3.41 14.21 3.01
CA LEU A 195 -2.78 15.17 3.94
C LEU A 195 -1.33 15.45 3.53
N ALA A 196 -0.55 14.43 3.16
CA ALA A 196 0.82 14.62 2.68
C ALA A 196 0.87 15.43 1.36
N GLN A 197 -0.10 15.26 0.46
CA GLN A 197 -0.23 16.11 -0.72
C GLN A 197 -0.55 17.57 -0.35
N LEU A 198 -1.39 17.81 0.66
CA LEU A 198 -1.79 19.16 1.09
C LEU A 198 -0.65 19.98 1.71
N ARG A 199 0.42 19.32 2.17
CA ARG A 199 1.69 19.97 2.57
C ARG A 199 2.41 20.68 1.41
N LEU A 200 2.03 20.42 0.15
CA LEU A 200 2.49 21.14 -1.05
C LEU A 200 1.52 22.26 -1.50
N SER A 201 0.52 22.60 -0.68
CA SER A 201 -0.40 23.69 -0.97
C SER A 201 0.32 25.05 -1.04
N ARG A 202 -0.20 25.96 -1.87
CA ARG A 202 0.19 27.39 -1.85
C ARG A 202 -0.47 28.17 -0.72
N ASP A 203 -1.48 27.58 -0.09
CA ASP A 203 -2.10 28.06 1.14
C ASP A 203 -1.23 27.57 2.32
N GLU A 204 -0.46 28.49 2.92
CA GLU A 204 0.49 28.19 3.99
C GLU A 204 -0.20 27.62 5.23
N ASP A 205 -1.33 28.21 5.65
CA ASP A 205 -2.10 27.73 6.80
C ASP A 205 -2.63 26.29 6.56
N LEU A 206 -3.01 25.95 5.32
CA LEU A 206 -3.42 24.59 4.93
C LEU A 206 -2.24 23.61 4.93
N ALA A 207 -1.05 24.04 4.50
CA ALA A 207 0.15 23.22 4.54
C ALA A 207 0.65 22.97 5.97
N GLU A 208 0.53 23.97 6.85
CA GLU A 208 0.79 23.87 8.30
C GLU A 208 -0.21 22.91 8.95
N ALA A 209 -1.52 23.14 8.79
CA ALA A 209 -2.57 22.28 9.34
C ALA A 209 -2.43 20.82 8.87
N ALA A 210 -2.05 20.58 7.61
CA ALA A 210 -1.82 19.23 7.09
C ALA A 210 -0.58 18.55 7.68
N THR A 211 0.44 19.34 8.02
CA THR A 211 1.63 18.85 8.73
C THR A 211 1.28 18.51 10.19
N GLU A 212 0.60 19.41 10.90
CA GLU A 212 0.16 19.18 12.28
C GLU A 212 -0.80 17.98 12.38
N ALA A 213 -1.74 17.84 11.45
CA ALA A 213 -2.66 16.70 11.40
C ALA A 213 -1.90 15.37 11.28
N LEU A 214 -0.89 15.27 10.40
CA LEU A 214 -0.09 14.06 10.25
C LEU A 214 0.76 13.77 11.50
N GLU A 215 1.36 14.79 12.11
CA GLU A 215 2.10 14.62 13.37
C GLU A 215 1.21 14.13 14.51
N ASN A 216 0.06 14.77 14.71
CA ASN A 216 -0.89 14.39 15.75
C ASN A 216 -1.44 12.97 15.51
N LEU A 217 -1.77 12.61 14.26
CA LEU A 217 -2.25 11.27 13.89
C LEU A 217 -1.17 10.19 14.10
N GLY A 218 0.09 10.49 13.76
CA GLY A 218 1.22 9.57 13.85
C GLY A 218 1.66 9.23 15.28
N ARG A 219 1.29 10.05 16.28
CA ARG A 219 1.53 9.76 17.71
C ARG A 219 0.67 8.59 18.24
N HIS A 220 -0.37 8.17 17.51
CA HIS A 220 -1.24 7.08 17.91
C HIS A 220 -0.94 5.81 17.10
N SER A 221 -0.85 4.67 17.80
CA SER A 221 -0.56 3.36 17.20
C SER A 221 -1.55 2.93 16.10
N ALA A 222 -2.76 3.48 16.09
CA ALA A 222 -3.76 3.26 15.04
C ALA A 222 -3.34 3.77 13.64
N ASN A 223 -2.44 4.77 13.56
CA ASN A 223 -1.97 5.34 12.29
C ASN A 223 -0.44 5.39 12.16
N GLN A 224 0.32 5.09 13.23
CA GLN A 224 1.77 5.29 13.31
C GLN A 224 2.54 4.76 12.09
N ASP A 225 2.34 3.49 11.73
CA ASP A 225 3.03 2.85 10.59
C ASP A 225 2.63 3.47 9.25
N ALA A 226 1.32 3.71 9.04
CA ALA A 226 0.80 4.29 7.81
C ALA A 226 1.24 5.75 7.62
N VAL A 227 1.34 6.54 8.70
CA VAL A 227 1.90 7.89 8.69
C VAL A 227 3.41 7.86 8.42
N ALA A 228 4.14 6.87 8.96
CA ALA A 228 5.56 6.68 8.68
C ALA A 228 5.82 6.33 7.20
N GLN A 229 5.04 5.42 6.61
CA GLN A 229 5.09 5.09 5.18
C GLN A 229 4.82 6.33 4.31
N VAL A 230 3.71 7.05 4.58
CA VAL A 230 3.32 8.26 3.84
C VAL A 230 4.36 9.39 3.96
N ASN A 231 4.95 9.59 5.15
CA ASN A 231 6.01 10.57 5.33
C ASN A 231 7.33 10.17 4.66
N THR A 232 7.64 8.87 4.60
CA THR A 232 8.79 8.33 3.85
C THR A 232 8.65 8.62 2.36
N VAL A 233 7.47 8.36 1.79
CA VAL A 233 7.17 8.73 0.40
C VAL A 233 7.25 10.24 0.18
N TYR A 234 6.66 11.04 1.08
CA TYR A 234 6.69 12.50 0.97
C TYR A 234 8.12 13.06 0.95
N ALA A 235 8.95 12.64 1.90
CA ALA A 235 10.33 13.11 2.05
C ALA A 235 11.18 12.72 0.84
N ASN A 236 11.09 11.46 0.39
CA ASN A 236 11.87 11.00 -0.76
C ASN A 236 11.41 11.62 -2.08
N VAL A 237 10.12 11.92 -2.27
CA VAL A 237 9.68 12.68 -3.47
C VAL A 237 10.17 14.14 -3.44
N GLN A 238 10.35 14.76 -2.26
CA GLN A 238 11.03 16.05 -2.22
C GLN A 238 12.53 15.92 -2.49
N LYS A 239 13.17 14.86 -1.96
CA LYS A 239 14.60 14.58 -2.16
C LYS A 239 14.94 14.23 -3.62
N LEU A 240 14.05 13.54 -4.33
CA LEU A 240 14.12 13.30 -5.78
C LEU A 240 14.24 14.60 -6.60
N LYS A 241 13.68 15.71 -6.12
CA LYS A 241 13.73 17.02 -6.79
C LYS A 241 15.06 17.75 -6.56
N SER A 242 15.99 17.18 -5.79
CA SER A 242 17.35 17.70 -5.63
C SER A 242 18.12 17.64 -6.95
N ASP A 243 19.00 18.62 -7.18
CA ASP A 243 19.96 18.57 -8.29
C ASP A 243 21.16 17.65 -8.00
N MET A 244 21.33 17.19 -6.76
CA MET A 244 22.34 16.21 -6.39
C MET A 244 21.92 14.80 -6.84
N VAL A 245 22.61 14.23 -7.83
CA VAL A 245 22.34 12.88 -8.36
C VAL A 245 22.40 11.80 -7.26
N SER A 246 23.31 11.93 -6.30
CA SER A 246 23.42 11.02 -5.14
C SER A 246 22.19 11.06 -4.24
N ASP A 247 21.58 12.24 -4.08
CA ASP A 247 20.37 12.38 -3.27
C ASP A 247 19.16 11.78 -3.96
N ALA A 248 19.02 12.04 -5.26
CA ALA A 248 17.92 11.52 -6.06
C ALA A 248 18.02 9.99 -6.24
N LYS A 249 19.22 9.42 -6.41
CA LYS A 249 19.42 7.95 -6.39
C LYS A 249 19.00 7.33 -5.05
N ALA A 250 19.53 7.83 -3.94
CA ALA A 250 19.17 7.32 -2.61
C ALA A 250 17.67 7.48 -2.30
N ALA A 251 17.03 8.54 -2.82
CA ALA A 251 15.59 8.72 -2.72
C ALA A 251 14.79 7.73 -3.59
N ALA A 252 15.31 7.36 -4.76
CA ALA A 252 14.70 6.35 -5.62
C ALA A 252 14.74 4.96 -4.97
N GLU A 253 15.91 4.54 -4.47
CA GLU A 253 16.09 3.30 -3.70
C GLU A 253 15.13 3.24 -2.49
N ALA A 254 15.00 4.34 -1.74
CA ALA A 254 14.09 4.41 -0.60
C ALA A 254 12.60 4.36 -1.00
N LEU A 255 12.23 4.84 -2.19
CA LEU A 255 10.87 4.76 -2.72
C LEU A 255 10.52 3.37 -3.24
N LEU A 256 11.47 2.67 -3.88
CA LEU A 256 11.30 1.28 -4.28
C LEU A 256 10.96 0.40 -3.06
N ASN A 257 11.75 0.51 -1.99
CA ASN A 257 11.52 -0.23 -0.75
C ASN A 257 10.24 0.20 0.00
N ALA A 258 9.81 1.46 -0.14
CA ALA A 258 8.60 1.97 0.51
C ALA A 258 7.30 1.56 -0.20
N CYS A 259 7.38 1.23 -1.50
CA CYS A 259 6.27 0.82 -2.36
C CYS A 259 6.35 -0.67 -2.76
N GLU A 260 7.02 -1.52 -1.97
CA GLU A 260 7.11 -2.97 -2.20
C GLU A 260 5.86 -3.73 -1.69
N ASP A 261 4.97 -3.08 -0.93
CA ASP A 261 3.70 -3.65 -0.43
C ASP A 261 2.72 -3.96 -1.61
N GLU A 262 2.69 -5.21 -2.11
CA GLU A 262 1.91 -5.63 -3.30
C GLU A 262 0.38 -5.43 -3.23
N ASP A 263 -0.19 -5.12 -2.06
CA ASP A 263 -1.64 -5.15 -1.80
C ASP A 263 -2.39 -3.81 -2.05
N ASP A 264 -1.73 -2.66 -2.24
CA ASP A 264 -2.41 -1.34 -2.25
C ASP A 264 -1.65 -0.20 -2.96
N ASP A 265 -2.13 0.24 -4.13
CA ASP A 265 -1.47 1.22 -5.03
C ASP A 265 -1.44 2.69 -4.53
N ILE A 266 -1.83 2.93 -3.27
CA ILE A 266 -1.95 4.26 -2.69
C ILE A 266 -0.61 5.00 -2.59
N LEU A 267 0.50 4.29 -2.37
CA LEU A 267 1.81 4.92 -2.20
C LEU A 267 2.40 5.37 -3.56
N GLU A 268 2.18 4.59 -4.60
CA GLU A 268 2.50 4.89 -5.99
C GLU A 268 1.63 6.05 -6.51
N ARG A 269 0.33 6.02 -6.22
CA ARG A 269 -0.57 7.16 -6.44
C ARG A 269 -0.09 8.41 -5.71
N LEU A 270 0.50 8.27 -4.51
CA LEU A 270 1.07 9.38 -3.75
C LEU A 270 2.35 9.92 -4.41
N VAL A 271 3.27 9.07 -4.86
CA VAL A 271 4.48 9.47 -5.61
C VAL A 271 4.11 10.35 -6.81
N ILE A 272 3.11 9.93 -7.59
CA ILE A 272 2.61 10.70 -8.73
C ILE A 272 1.98 12.02 -8.27
N LYS A 273 1.08 11.99 -7.28
CA LYS A 273 0.37 13.18 -6.74
C LYS A 273 1.30 14.24 -6.11
N LEU A 274 2.49 13.85 -5.67
CA LEU A 274 3.53 14.73 -5.13
C LEU A 274 4.50 15.28 -6.21
N GLY A 275 4.31 14.88 -7.47
CA GLY A 275 5.13 15.32 -8.61
C GLY A 275 6.42 14.53 -8.80
N GLY A 276 6.46 13.24 -8.40
CA GLY A 276 7.64 12.38 -8.57
C GLY A 276 7.99 12.02 -10.02
N MET A 277 7.02 12.07 -10.95
CA MET A 277 7.23 11.66 -12.34
C MET A 277 8.33 12.45 -13.07
N THR A 278 8.38 13.78 -12.92
CA THR A 278 9.38 14.61 -13.62
C THR A 278 10.81 14.33 -13.14
N PRO A 279 11.10 14.24 -11.82
CA PRO A 279 12.37 13.71 -11.33
C PRO A 279 12.73 12.30 -11.84
N VAL A 280 11.76 11.37 -11.89
CA VAL A 280 12.01 10.00 -12.36
C VAL A 280 12.40 9.99 -13.85
N MET A 281 11.77 10.80 -14.69
CA MET A 281 12.21 11.00 -16.08
C MET A 281 13.64 11.57 -16.16
N LYS A 282 13.99 12.57 -15.33
CA LYS A 282 15.34 13.15 -15.27
C LYS A 282 16.41 12.12 -14.82
N LEU A 283 16.06 11.16 -13.97
CA LEU A 283 16.97 10.08 -13.56
C LEU A 283 17.21 9.05 -14.69
N LEU A 284 16.21 8.84 -15.54
CA LEU A 284 16.27 7.96 -16.73
C LEU A 284 17.15 8.53 -17.87
N ASP A 285 17.54 9.80 -17.79
CA ASP A 285 18.55 10.44 -18.65
C ASP A 285 19.99 10.36 -18.08
N GLY A 286 20.16 9.82 -16.87
CA GLY A 286 21.31 10.09 -16.02
C GLY A 286 22.12 8.86 -15.60
N ALA A 287 22.72 8.93 -14.41
CA ALA A 287 23.54 7.86 -13.84
C ALA A 287 22.75 6.86 -12.98
N ALA A 288 21.42 6.95 -12.95
CA ALA A 288 20.51 6.18 -12.09
C ALA A 288 19.32 5.62 -12.89
N GLU A 289 19.55 5.24 -14.15
CA GLU A 289 18.50 4.78 -15.06
C GLU A 289 17.84 3.48 -14.58
N GLU A 290 18.58 2.59 -13.91
CA GLU A 290 18.05 1.34 -13.35
C GLU A 290 17.06 1.61 -12.20
N ASP A 291 17.42 2.50 -11.28
CA ASP A 291 16.54 2.90 -10.17
C ASP A 291 15.26 3.60 -10.71
N ALA A 292 15.42 4.40 -11.78
CA ALA A 292 14.31 5.04 -12.48
C ALA A 292 13.40 4.03 -13.18
N ALA A 293 13.96 2.99 -13.83
CA ALA A 293 13.18 1.93 -14.47
C ALA A 293 12.40 1.09 -13.47
N GLY A 294 12.99 0.76 -12.31
CA GLY A 294 12.29 0.12 -11.20
C GLY A 294 11.08 0.94 -10.73
N LEU A 295 11.28 2.24 -10.49
CA LEU A 295 10.18 3.13 -10.10
C LEU A 295 9.09 3.19 -11.17
N LEU A 296 9.46 3.24 -12.45
CA LEU A 296 8.49 3.23 -13.54
C LEU A 296 7.70 1.92 -13.60
N MET A 297 8.29 0.77 -13.23
CA MET A 297 7.59 -0.50 -13.15
C MET A 297 6.46 -0.44 -12.10
N LEU A 298 6.73 0.16 -10.93
CA LEU A 298 5.70 0.36 -9.90
C LEU A 298 4.63 1.35 -10.38
N LEU A 299 5.03 2.50 -10.92
CA LEU A 299 4.11 3.60 -11.26
C LEU A 299 3.26 3.34 -12.51
N VAL A 300 3.72 2.55 -13.49
CA VAL A 300 3.02 2.39 -14.79
C VAL A 300 1.63 1.76 -14.64
N ASN A 301 1.40 0.97 -13.59
CA ASN A 301 0.11 0.30 -13.32
C ASN A 301 -0.95 1.23 -12.70
N VAL A 302 -0.55 2.40 -12.21
CA VAL A 302 -1.44 3.33 -11.49
C VAL A 302 -2.47 4.02 -12.42
N GLY A 303 -2.13 4.14 -13.71
CA GLY A 303 -3.02 4.63 -14.76
C GLY A 303 -2.30 5.38 -15.89
N ASP A 304 -3.02 5.55 -17.01
CA ASP A 304 -2.55 6.02 -18.32
C ASP A 304 -1.74 7.33 -18.32
N SER A 305 -1.89 8.18 -17.30
CA SER A 305 -1.10 9.40 -17.16
C SER A 305 0.40 9.12 -17.10
N VAL A 306 0.82 8.00 -16.48
CA VAL A 306 2.24 7.63 -16.40
C VAL A 306 2.76 7.19 -17.76
N ILE A 307 1.99 6.39 -18.49
CA ILE A 307 2.31 5.93 -19.85
C ILE A 307 2.39 7.12 -20.80
N ARG A 308 1.47 8.08 -20.69
CA ARG A 308 1.52 9.33 -21.47
C ARG A 308 2.80 10.10 -21.21
N THR A 309 3.17 10.33 -19.95
CA THR A 309 4.44 11.00 -19.61
C THR A 309 5.66 10.24 -20.15
N LEU A 310 5.67 8.91 -20.07
CA LEU A 310 6.75 8.08 -20.61
C LEU A 310 6.86 8.17 -22.14
N VAL A 311 5.75 8.28 -22.85
CA VAL A 311 5.70 8.41 -24.32
C VAL A 311 6.03 9.82 -24.79
N GLU A 312 5.63 10.84 -24.02
CA GLU A 312 5.96 12.25 -24.28
C GLU A 312 7.43 12.57 -24.01
N HIS A 313 8.13 11.78 -23.19
CA HIS A 313 9.54 12.00 -22.85
C HIS A 313 10.48 11.44 -23.93
N PRO A 314 11.25 12.27 -24.69
CA PRO A 314 11.93 11.84 -25.92
C PRO A 314 12.95 10.70 -25.76
N SER A 315 13.56 10.60 -24.59
CA SER A 315 14.62 9.64 -24.22
C SER A 315 14.11 8.40 -23.50
N ALA A 316 12.90 8.40 -22.93
CA ALA A 316 12.50 7.37 -21.97
C ALA A 316 12.45 5.97 -22.58
N ILE A 317 11.84 5.81 -23.76
CA ILE A 317 11.85 4.54 -24.49
C ILE A 317 13.30 4.16 -24.90
N PRO A 318 14.11 5.02 -25.56
CA PRO A 318 15.53 4.73 -25.81
C PRO A 318 16.34 4.26 -24.60
N SER A 319 16.20 4.90 -23.43
CA SER A 319 16.89 4.48 -22.19
C SER A 319 16.39 3.12 -21.70
N LEU A 320 15.08 2.87 -21.71
CA LEU A 320 14.54 1.55 -21.36
C LEU A 320 15.03 0.45 -22.31
N VAL A 321 15.16 0.71 -23.61
CA VAL A 321 15.78 -0.22 -24.58
C VAL A 321 17.27 -0.43 -24.30
N ARG A 322 17.99 0.60 -23.83
CA ARG A 322 19.39 0.48 -23.37
C ARG A 322 19.52 -0.44 -22.14
N ILE A 323 18.57 -0.34 -21.20
CA ILE A 323 18.49 -1.17 -20.00
C ILE A 323 18.15 -2.63 -20.35
N LEU A 324 17.20 -2.90 -21.28
CA LEU A 324 16.91 -4.27 -21.74
C LEU A 324 18.19 -5.00 -22.18
N ARG A 325 19.06 -4.31 -22.94
CA ARG A 325 20.28 -4.91 -23.51
C ARG A 325 21.46 -4.99 -22.53
N ASN A 326 21.65 -3.98 -21.67
CA ASN A 326 22.90 -3.80 -20.91
C ASN A 326 22.73 -3.67 -19.39
N GLY A 327 21.50 -3.63 -18.88
CA GLY A 327 21.23 -3.43 -17.46
C GLY A 327 21.44 -4.68 -16.60
N THR A 328 21.40 -4.51 -15.28
CA THR A 328 21.38 -5.62 -14.32
C THR A 328 20.13 -6.50 -14.50
N ALA A 329 20.18 -7.74 -13.98
CA ALA A 329 19.07 -8.69 -14.12
C ALA A 329 17.70 -8.17 -13.59
N PRO A 330 17.62 -7.44 -12.45
CA PRO A 330 16.40 -6.77 -12.04
C PRO A 330 16.00 -5.64 -13.00
N ALA A 331 16.92 -4.75 -13.36
CA ALA A 331 16.64 -3.62 -14.25
C ALA A 331 16.12 -4.05 -15.63
N GLN A 332 16.68 -5.13 -16.20
CA GLN A 332 16.16 -5.76 -17.42
C GLN A 332 14.71 -6.25 -17.25
N ALA A 333 14.40 -6.89 -16.13
CA ALA A 333 13.05 -7.32 -15.82
C ALA A 333 12.11 -6.12 -15.66
N ASP A 334 12.54 -5.04 -15.01
CA ASP A 334 11.72 -3.85 -14.80
C ASP A 334 11.48 -3.09 -16.09
N ALA A 335 12.48 -2.90 -16.94
CA ALA A 335 12.30 -2.33 -18.28
C ALA A 335 11.32 -3.16 -19.13
N ALA A 336 11.43 -4.50 -19.11
CA ALA A 336 10.47 -5.38 -19.80
C ALA A 336 9.05 -5.29 -19.21
N GLY A 337 8.92 -5.13 -17.88
CA GLY A 337 7.65 -4.92 -17.20
C GLY A 337 6.99 -3.59 -17.56
N VAL A 338 7.78 -2.50 -17.60
CA VAL A 338 7.34 -1.18 -18.05
C VAL A 338 6.79 -1.26 -19.48
N PHE A 339 7.51 -1.91 -20.40
CA PHE A 339 7.01 -2.12 -21.76
C PHE A 339 5.71 -2.93 -21.74
N ARG A 340 5.68 -4.13 -21.15
CA ARG A 340 4.48 -4.97 -21.07
C ARG A 340 3.24 -4.20 -20.63
N ASN A 341 3.35 -3.44 -19.55
CA ASN A 341 2.22 -2.76 -18.93
C ASN A 341 1.81 -1.49 -19.72
N ALA A 342 2.75 -0.83 -20.39
CA ALA A 342 2.47 0.30 -21.29
C ALA A 342 1.95 -0.11 -22.68
N SER A 343 2.21 -1.35 -23.14
CA SER A 343 1.80 -1.88 -24.44
C SER A 343 0.30 -2.21 -24.57
N HIS A 344 -0.57 -1.78 -23.66
CA HIS A 344 -2.02 -1.91 -23.84
C HIS A 344 -2.59 -0.84 -24.80
N LEU A 345 -1.83 0.22 -25.10
CA LEU A 345 -2.18 1.25 -26.08
C LEU A 345 -1.41 1.02 -27.39
N GLU A 346 -2.11 0.80 -28.51
CA GLU A 346 -1.50 0.54 -29.83
C GLU A 346 -0.47 1.62 -30.24
N ALA A 347 -0.78 2.90 -30.01
CA ALA A 347 0.12 4.01 -30.35
C ALA A 347 1.45 3.94 -29.57
N CYS A 348 1.41 3.43 -28.33
CA CYS A 348 2.60 3.21 -27.53
C CYS A 348 3.39 2.00 -28.06
N SER A 349 2.71 0.90 -28.39
CA SER A 349 3.31 -0.30 -29.00
C SER A 349 4.02 0.00 -30.32
N LYS A 350 3.45 0.83 -31.19
CA LYS A 350 4.10 1.28 -32.44
C LYS A 350 5.37 2.10 -32.16
N LEU A 351 5.31 3.07 -31.24
CA LEU A 351 6.49 3.85 -30.87
C LEU A 351 7.59 2.98 -30.23
N MET A 352 7.24 2.00 -29.39
CA MET A 352 8.20 1.04 -28.82
C MET A 352 8.90 0.22 -29.91
N ALA A 353 8.16 -0.25 -30.91
CA ALA A 353 8.71 -0.94 -32.07
C ALA A 353 9.66 -0.03 -32.89
N GLU A 354 9.25 1.20 -33.19
CA GLU A 354 10.08 2.20 -33.90
C GLU A 354 11.40 2.55 -33.17
N LYS A 355 11.43 2.42 -31.84
CA LYS A 355 12.64 2.65 -31.02
C LYS A 355 13.46 1.38 -30.75
N GLY A 356 13.12 0.24 -31.35
CA GLY A 356 13.87 -1.00 -31.26
C GLY A 356 13.72 -1.75 -29.93
N ALA A 357 12.55 -1.65 -29.29
CA ALA A 357 12.24 -2.42 -28.09
C ALA A 357 12.03 -3.90 -28.37
N ILE A 358 11.52 -4.26 -29.57
CA ILE A 358 11.23 -5.66 -29.95
C ILE A 358 12.50 -6.52 -29.83
N GLU A 359 13.61 -6.08 -30.42
CA GLU A 359 14.86 -6.85 -30.41
C GLU A 359 15.40 -7.02 -28.98
N GLY A 360 15.33 -5.97 -28.16
CA GLY A 360 15.73 -6.05 -26.75
C GLY A 360 14.85 -6.99 -25.91
N LEU A 361 13.56 -7.11 -26.24
CA LEU A 361 12.66 -8.08 -25.60
C LEU A 361 12.96 -9.51 -26.08
N VAL A 362 13.25 -9.71 -27.37
CA VAL A 362 13.65 -11.02 -27.93
C VAL A 362 14.96 -11.52 -27.30
N ASP A 363 15.93 -10.63 -27.08
CA ASP A 363 17.19 -10.96 -26.37
C ASP A 363 16.91 -11.51 -24.96
N LEU A 364 15.91 -10.97 -24.24
CA LEU A 364 15.56 -11.41 -22.88
C LEU A 364 14.83 -12.76 -22.81
N LEU A 365 14.20 -13.23 -23.89
CA LEU A 365 13.59 -14.57 -23.93
C LEU A 365 14.62 -15.68 -23.66
N ARG A 366 15.86 -15.47 -24.12
CA ARG A 366 16.99 -16.40 -23.91
C ARG A 366 17.75 -16.14 -22.60
N SER A 367 17.29 -15.22 -21.75
CA SER A 367 17.98 -14.89 -20.50
C SER A 367 17.71 -15.93 -19.40
N PRO A 368 18.69 -16.26 -18.53
CA PRO A 368 18.50 -17.22 -17.45
C PRO A 368 17.72 -16.57 -16.30
N GLY A 369 16.40 -16.46 -16.42
CA GLY A 369 15.55 -15.97 -15.32
C GLY A 369 14.07 -15.81 -15.69
N PRO A 370 13.15 -16.56 -15.05
CA PRO A 370 11.74 -16.61 -15.45
C PRO A 370 11.04 -15.26 -15.42
N THR A 371 11.36 -14.39 -14.45
CA THR A 371 10.76 -13.04 -14.39
C THR A 371 11.07 -12.18 -15.61
N ARG A 372 12.28 -12.29 -16.18
CA ARG A 372 12.65 -11.60 -17.44
C ARG A 372 11.93 -12.23 -18.63
N GLN A 373 11.95 -13.56 -18.71
CA GLN A 373 11.33 -14.33 -19.79
C GLN A 373 9.82 -14.06 -19.86
N ARG A 374 9.08 -14.19 -18.75
CA ARG A 374 7.64 -13.85 -18.66
C ARG A 374 7.36 -12.41 -19.04
N ARG A 375 8.08 -11.43 -18.46
CA ARG A 375 7.82 -10.01 -18.73
C ARG A 375 8.10 -9.67 -20.20
N ALA A 376 9.14 -10.26 -20.79
CA ALA A 376 9.46 -10.10 -22.21
C ALA A 376 8.43 -10.78 -23.13
N ALA A 377 8.09 -12.04 -22.88
CA ALA A 377 7.08 -12.78 -23.65
C ALA A 377 5.71 -12.07 -23.59
N GLY A 378 5.27 -11.67 -22.39
CA GLY A 378 4.02 -10.92 -22.21
C GLY A 378 4.03 -9.53 -22.85
N ALA A 379 5.18 -8.86 -22.94
CA ALA A 379 5.30 -7.63 -23.72
C ALA A 379 5.11 -7.91 -25.22
N LEU A 380 5.80 -8.92 -25.75
CA LEU A 380 5.69 -9.33 -27.16
C LEU A 380 4.27 -9.80 -27.52
N ALA A 381 3.58 -10.50 -26.61
CA ALA A 381 2.16 -10.85 -26.75
C ALA A 381 1.28 -9.59 -26.88
N ASN A 382 1.45 -8.61 -25.98
CA ASN A 382 0.73 -7.35 -26.04
C ASN A 382 1.01 -6.61 -27.35
N LEU A 383 2.26 -6.53 -27.82
CA LEU A 383 2.61 -5.92 -29.11
C LEU A 383 1.91 -6.64 -30.29
N ALA A 384 1.98 -7.97 -30.33
CA ALA A 384 1.38 -8.81 -31.37
C ALA A 384 -0.15 -8.81 -31.38
N SER A 385 -0.80 -8.41 -30.29
CA SER A 385 -2.27 -8.33 -30.23
C SER A 385 -2.85 -7.23 -31.13
N HIS A 386 -2.15 -6.09 -31.28
CA HIS A 386 -2.70 -4.86 -31.88
C HIS A 386 -2.88 -4.88 -33.40
N SER A 387 -1.81 -5.15 -34.17
CA SER A 387 -1.83 -4.92 -35.62
C SER A 387 -0.97 -5.92 -36.39
N GLU A 388 -1.26 -6.06 -37.68
CA GLU A 388 -0.57 -6.97 -38.58
C GLU A 388 0.91 -6.59 -38.77
N GLU A 389 1.20 -5.28 -38.80
CA GLU A 389 2.57 -4.76 -38.89
C GLU A 389 3.38 -5.10 -37.64
N LEU A 390 2.77 -5.06 -36.45
CA LEU A 390 3.44 -5.41 -35.20
C LEU A 390 3.68 -6.93 -35.09
N ARG A 391 2.73 -7.77 -35.52
CA ARG A 391 2.95 -9.24 -35.64
C ARG A 391 4.11 -9.56 -36.57
N ALA A 392 4.13 -8.95 -37.74
CA ALA A 392 5.19 -9.16 -38.72
C ALA A 392 6.55 -8.64 -38.21
N ALA A 393 6.58 -7.52 -37.48
CA ALA A 393 7.81 -6.99 -36.87
C ALA A 393 8.37 -7.92 -35.78
N VAL A 394 7.52 -8.43 -34.88
CA VAL A 394 7.94 -9.36 -33.81
C VAL A 394 8.40 -10.70 -34.39
N GLY A 395 7.69 -11.26 -35.37
CA GLY A 395 8.12 -12.47 -36.07
C GLY A 395 9.48 -12.29 -36.75
N LYS A 396 9.63 -11.23 -37.56
CA LYS A 396 10.87 -10.89 -38.26
C LYS A 396 12.06 -10.62 -37.33
N ALA A 397 11.83 -10.20 -36.09
CA ALA A 397 12.87 -10.05 -35.08
C ALA A 397 13.39 -11.38 -34.51
N GLY A 398 12.82 -12.52 -34.92
CA GLY A 398 13.26 -13.86 -34.49
C GLY A 398 12.70 -14.29 -33.14
N ALA A 399 11.53 -13.77 -32.74
CA ALA A 399 10.88 -14.11 -31.48
C ALA A 399 10.34 -15.55 -31.44
N ILE A 400 9.93 -16.11 -32.58
CA ILE A 400 9.14 -17.35 -32.66
C ILE A 400 9.87 -18.55 -32.08
N GLY A 401 11.12 -18.81 -32.47
CA GLY A 401 11.92 -19.93 -31.96
C GLY A 401 12.03 -19.94 -30.42
N PRO A 402 12.54 -18.86 -29.79
CA PRO A 402 12.59 -18.75 -28.33
C PRO A 402 11.23 -18.85 -27.64
N LEU A 403 10.15 -18.34 -28.23
CA LEU A 403 8.81 -18.49 -27.66
C LEU A 403 8.33 -19.95 -27.71
N VAL A 404 8.63 -20.69 -28.78
CA VAL A 404 8.34 -22.14 -28.87
C VAL A 404 9.15 -22.94 -27.83
N GLU A 405 10.42 -22.57 -27.59
CA GLU A 405 11.23 -23.15 -26.51
C GLU A 405 10.61 -22.84 -25.12
N LEU A 406 10.21 -21.60 -24.86
CA LEU A 406 9.61 -21.18 -23.58
C LEU A 406 8.21 -21.74 -23.32
N LYS A 407 7.47 -22.14 -24.35
CA LYS A 407 6.17 -22.83 -24.23
C LYS A 407 6.29 -24.18 -23.50
N ALA A 408 7.50 -24.75 -23.43
CA ALA A 408 7.82 -25.97 -22.67
C ALA A 408 8.58 -25.68 -21.35
N SER A 409 8.49 -24.45 -20.82
CA SER A 409 9.11 -24.04 -19.55
C SER A 409 8.44 -24.70 -18.33
N ASP A 410 9.24 -25.18 -17.37
CA ASP A 410 8.79 -25.66 -16.05
C ASP A 410 8.13 -24.56 -15.18
N HIS A 411 8.22 -23.30 -15.59
CA HIS A 411 7.53 -22.17 -14.98
C HIS A 411 6.24 -21.86 -15.75
N ASP A 412 5.09 -22.20 -15.18
CA ASP A 412 3.74 -21.97 -15.75
C ASP A 412 3.55 -20.51 -16.23
N ASP A 413 4.00 -19.54 -15.44
CA ASP A 413 3.84 -18.10 -15.72
C ASP A 413 4.69 -17.62 -16.92
N VAL A 414 5.75 -18.35 -17.26
CA VAL A 414 6.55 -18.15 -18.48
C VAL A 414 5.91 -18.89 -19.67
N ALA A 415 5.45 -20.11 -19.47
CA ALA A 415 4.84 -20.93 -20.52
C ALA A 415 3.52 -20.33 -21.03
N GLU A 416 2.67 -19.84 -20.13
CA GLU A 416 1.44 -19.11 -20.45
C GLU A 416 1.75 -17.84 -21.28
N ALA A 417 2.67 -17.00 -20.79
CA ALA A 417 3.05 -15.77 -21.50
C ALA A 417 3.71 -16.04 -22.87
N ALA A 418 4.38 -17.18 -23.05
CA ALA A 418 4.93 -17.61 -24.33
C ALA A 418 3.84 -18.15 -25.28
N ALA A 419 2.86 -18.89 -24.77
CA ALA A 419 1.70 -19.34 -25.53
C ALA A 419 0.85 -18.15 -26.02
N ASP A 420 0.53 -17.20 -25.15
CA ASP A 420 -0.18 -15.95 -25.50
C ASP A 420 0.52 -15.19 -26.64
N ALA A 421 1.86 -15.15 -26.63
CA ALA A 421 2.64 -14.51 -27.68
C ALA A 421 2.53 -15.26 -29.00
N LEU A 422 2.66 -16.60 -28.98
CA LEU A 422 2.56 -17.44 -30.17
C LEU A 422 1.16 -17.42 -30.80
N ASP A 423 0.11 -17.45 -29.99
CA ASP A 423 -1.28 -17.38 -30.46
C ASP A 423 -1.57 -16.05 -31.17
N ASN A 424 -1.13 -14.92 -30.59
CA ASN A 424 -1.24 -13.61 -31.22
C ASN A 424 -0.38 -13.49 -32.50
N LEU A 425 0.82 -14.08 -32.52
CA LEU A 425 1.69 -14.09 -33.69
C LEU A 425 1.14 -14.96 -34.83
N GLY A 426 0.52 -16.09 -34.51
CA GLY A 426 -0.08 -17.03 -35.45
C GLY A 426 -1.33 -16.53 -36.19
N LEU A 427 -1.80 -15.33 -35.86
CA LEU A 427 -2.80 -14.59 -36.65
C LEU A 427 -2.23 -14.05 -37.97
N ASN A 428 -0.90 -13.92 -38.10
CA ASN A 428 -0.22 -13.62 -39.36
C ASN A 428 0.21 -14.94 -40.06
N ASP A 429 -0.12 -15.08 -41.35
CA ASP A 429 0.12 -16.33 -42.09
C ASP A 429 1.61 -16.72 -42.21
N ALA A 430 2.52 -15.75 -42.33
CA ALA A 430 3.95 -16.04 -42.44
C ALA A 430 4.51 -16.55 -41.10
N ASN A 431 4.20 -15.85 -40.01
CA ASN A 431 4.53 -16.28 -38.65
C ASN A 431 3.95 -17.66 -38.34
N LYS A 432 2.72 -17.95 -38.78
CA LYS A 432 2.03 -19.23 -38.55
C LYS A 432 2.75 -20.43 -39.18
N GLU A 433 3.32 -20.27 -40.38
CA GLU A 433 4.15 -21.32 -40.98
C GLU A 433 5.52 -21.44 -40.30
N GLU A 434 6.09 -20.34 -39.81
CA GLU A 434 7.33 -20.37 -39.02
C GLU A 434 7.12 -21.06 -37.66
N ILE A 435 6.02 -20.81 -36.95
CA ILE A 435 5.64 -21.51 -35.70
C ILE A 435 5.57 -23.02 -35.93
N LYS A 436 4.84 -23.47 -36.97
CA LYS A 436 4.75 -24.89 -37.36
C LYS A 436 6.09 -25.51 -37.76
N ALA A 437 7.04 -24.71 -38.24
CA ALA A 437 8.39 -25.17 -38.57
C ALA A 437 9.22 -25.31 -37.29
N SER A 438 9.19 -24.30 -36.42
CA SER A 438 9.88 -24.29 -35.12
C SER A 438 9.42 -25.41 -34.20
N GLU A 439 8.11 -25.65 -34.09
CA GLU A 439 7.54 -26.75 -33.27
C GLU A 439 7.99 -28.14 -33.73
N LYS A 440 8.37 -28.33 -35.01
CA LYS A 440 8.92 -29.59 -35.53
C LYS A 440 10.43 -29.75 -35.34
N THR A 441 11.12 -28.65 -35.01
CA THR A 441 12.57 -28.63 -34.76
C THR A 441 12.91 -28.53 -33.28
N ALA A 442 11.95 -28.17 -32.44
CA ALA A 442 12.04 -28.40 -31.01
C ALA A 442 12.24 -29.92 -30.79
N PRO A 443 13.18 -30.33 -29.92
CA PRO A 443 13.32 -31.74 -29.60
C PRO A 443 12.00 -32.24 -28.97
N ASP A 444 11.46 -33.33 -29.50
CA ASP A 444 10.34 -34.03 -28.87
C ASP A 444 10.66 -34.25 -27.39
N ALA A 445 9.74 -33.89 -26.51
CA ALA A 445 9.84 -34.22 -25.09
C ALA A 445 9.70 -35.74 -24.94
N GLU A 446 10.81 -36.47 -25.06
CA GLU A 446 10.84 -37.91 -24.80
C GLU A 446 10.33 -38.19 -23.38
N PRO A 447 9.41 -39.15 -23.19
CA PRO A 447 8.86 -39.46 -21.88
C PRO A 447 9.94 -40.08 -20.99
N GLU A 448 10.26 -39.39 -19.89
CA GLU A 448 11.13 -39.82 -18.77
C GLU A 448 12.13 -40.95 -19.08
N ALA A 449 13.22 -40.61 -19.75
CA ALA A 449 14.38 -41.50 -19.83
C ALA A 449 15.07 -41.60 -18.45
N ASP A 450 14.75 -42.68 -17.73
CA ASP A 450 15.44 -43.26 -16.55
C ASP A 450 16.57 -42.39 -15.94
N VAL A 451 16.25 -41.80 -14.79
CA VAL A 451 17.08 -40.84 -14.01
C VAL A 451 18.46 -41.41 -13.61
N THR A 452 18.72 -42.69 -13.86
CA THR A 452 19.97 -43.38 -13.52
C THR A 452 21.10 -43.16 -14.55
N ALA A 453 20.81 -42.70 -15.77
CA ALA A 453 21.77 -42.75 -16.89
C ALA A 453 22.66 -41.49 -17.13
N VAL A 454 22.29 -40.30 -16.60
CA VAL A 454 22.90 -39.03 -17.03
C VAL A 454 24.22 -38.68 -16.30
N MET A 455 24.56 -39.34 -15.19
CA MET A 455 25.80 -39.07 -14.43
C MET A 455 27.11 -39.57 -15.07
N LEU A 456 27.10 -40.11 -16.29
CA LEU A 456 28.29 -40.69 -16.94
C LEU A 456 28.77 -39.94 -18.21
N LYS A 457 28.59 -38.62 -18.28
CA LYS A 457 29.19 -37.75 -19.31
C LYS A 457 29.87 -36.48 -18.77
N SER A 458 30.61 -36.59 -17.67
CA SER A 458 31.64 -35.61 -17.29
C SER A 458 32.87 -36.33 -16.73
N GLY A 459 34.04 -36.06 -17.34
CA GLY A 459 35.25 -36.87 -17.19
C GLY A 459 36.02 -36.67 -15.88
N CYS A 460 35.42 -36.98 -14.74
CA CYS A 460 36.10 -37.07 -13.44
C CYS A 460 36.26 -38.53 -13.01
N SER A 461 37.51 -39.00 -12.91
CA SER A 461 37.82 -40.34 -12.40
C SER A 461 37.43 -40.47 -10.91
N PRO A 462 36.75 -41.54 -10.47
CA PRO A 462 36.45 -41.73 -9.07
C PRO A 462 37.72 -42.00 -8.25
N LEU A 463 37.91 -41.23 -7.17
CA LEU A 463 38.89 -41.55 -6.13
C LEU A 463 38.45 -42.84 -5.41
N LYS A 464 39.25 -43.91 -5.53
CA LYS A 464 39.06 -45.12 -4.74
C LYS A 464 39.44 -44.86 -3.28
N LEU A 465 38.47 -44.94 -2.38
CA LEU A 465 38.72 -45.19 -0.95
C LEU A 465 38.64 -46.70 -0.69
N PRO A 466 39.61 -47.31 0.01
CA PRO A 466 39.60 -48.74 0.31
C PRO A 466 38.77 -49.05 1.56
N GLY A 467 37.99 -50.13 1.54
CA GLY A 467 37.50 -50.78 2.78
C GLY A 467 36.01 -50.69 3.12
N ALA A 468 35.10 -50.74 2.14
CA ALA A 468 33.69 -51.05 2.39
C ALA A 468 33.31 -52.37 1.70
N GLU A 469 32.89 -53.38 2.48
CA GLU A 469 32.37 -54.64 1.96
C GLU A 469 30.94 -54.48 1.43
N GLU A 470 30.60 -55.20 0.36
CA GLU A 470 29.24 -55.21 -0.20
C GLU A 470 28.24 -55.88 0.76
N PRO A 471 27.07 -55.25 1.04
CA PRO A 471 26.03 -55.89 1.84
C PRO A 471 25.34 -57.01 1.03
N LYS A 472 25.43 -58.24 1.53
CA LYS A 472 24.80 -59.43 0.96
C LYS A 472 23.28 -59.32 0.98
N LYS A 473 22.64 -59.82 -0.09
CA LYS A 473 21.19 -60.05 -0.16
C LYS A 473 20.73 -60.94 1.00
N VAL A 474 19.72 -60.50 1.73
CA VAL A 474 18.86 -61.35 2.56
C VAL A 474 17.41 -60.97 2.28
N ALA A 475 16.60 -61.96 1.93
CA ALA A 475 15.16 -61.82 1.71
C ALA A 475 14.37 -62.28 2.95
N ASP A 476 13.13 -61.80 3.05
CA ASP A 476 12.00 -62.32 3.83
C ASP A 476 12.27 -62.85 5.26
N GLN A 477 11.88 -62.07 6.27
CA GLN A 477 11.05 -62.60 7.36
C GLN A 477 10.25 -61.54 8.13
N VAL A 478 9.07 -61.97 8.57
CA VAL A 478 8.05 -61.24 9.34
C VAL A 478 8.46 -61.14 10.82
N GLN A 479 8.22 -60.01 11.51
CA GLN A 479 7.26 -59.90 12.63
C GLN A 479 7.19 -58.49 13.29
N VAL A 480 6.08 -58.25 13.99
CA VAL A 480 5.73 -57.00 14.69
C VAL A 480 6.51 -56.85 16.00
N GLY A 481 7.06 -55.66 16.26
CA GLY A 481 7.56 -55.26 17.57
C GLY A 481 8.03 -53.80 17.61
N TYR A 482 7.52 -53.00 18.55
CA TYR A 482 7.99 -51.63 18.80
C TYR A 482 9.33 -51.67 19.57
N PRO A 483 10.40 -51.00 19.10
CA PRO A 483 11.59 -50.73 19.90
C PRO A 483 11.53 -49.32 20.52
N THR A 484 11.99 -49.21 21.76
CA THR A 484 12.22 -47.96 22.49
C THR A 484 13.35 -47.10 21.89
N PRO A 485 13.42 -45.79 22.16
CA PRO A 485 14.48 -44.92 21.63
C PRO A 485 15.86 -45.36 22.12
N VAL A 486 16.81 -45.48 21.18
CA VAL A 486 18.25 -45.61 21.47
C VAL A 486 18.85 -44.20 21.46
N PRO A 487 19.71 -43.80 22.42
CA PRO A 487 20.32 -42.47 22.39
C PRO A 487 21.31 -42.35 21.23
N CYS A 488 21.18 -41.30 20.42
CA CYS A 488 22.16 -41.00 19.38
C CYS A 488 23.52 -40.69 20.01
N GLN A 489 24.55 -41.47 19.67
CA GLN A 489 25.94 -41.12 19.94
C GLN A 489 26.40 -40.07 18.91
N SER A 490 27.15 -39.08 19.39
CA SER A 490 27.70 -38.01 18.56
C SER A 490 28.72 -38.54 17.54
N VAL A 491 28.37 -38.47 16.26
CA VAL A 491 29.32 -38.66 15.16
C VAL A 491 29.81 -37.28 14.73
N GLY A 492 31.03 -36.93 15.15
CA GLY A 492 31.67 -35.69 14.70
C GLY A 492 32.01 -35.74 13.21
N LEU A 493 31.61 -34.70 12.47
CA LEU A 493 32.05 -34.50 11.09
C LEU A 493 33.45 -33.87 11.07
N PRO A 494 34.33 -34.19 10.09
CA PRO A 494 35.70 -33.67 10.06
C PRO A 494 35.77 -32.21 9.63
N ASP A 495 36.72 -31.46 10.19
CA ASP A 495 37.05 -30.10 9.75
C ASP A 495 37.38 -30.07 8.24
N GLY A 496 36.69 -29.20 7.49
CA GLY A 496 37.08 -28.83 6.11
C GLY A 496 36.09 -29.17 4.98
N ALA A 497 34.91 -29.76 5.26
CA ALA A 497 33.90 -30.05 4.25
C ALA A 497 32.98 -28.85 3.93
N GLY A 498 33.53 -27.77 3.36
CA GLY A 498 32.76 -26.60 2.95
C GLY A 498 31.85 -26.86 1.74
N ALA A 499 30.56 -27.10 1.98
CA ALA A 499 29.57 -27.24 0.92
C ALA A 499 29.30 -25.89 0.24
N ARG A 500 29.78 -25.71 -1.00
CA ARG A 500 29.35 -24.58 -1.86
C ARG A 500 27.93 -24.85 -2.37
N ILE A 501 26.95 -24.23 -1.73
CA ILE A 501 25.55 -24.27 -2.16
C ILE A 501 25.32 -23.23 -3.27
N GLY A 502 24.69 -23.65 -4.38
CA GLY A 502 24.46 -22.82 -5.57
C GLY A 502 23.34 -21.78 -5.41
N HIS A 503 23.17 -20.95 -6.44
CA HIS A 503 22.26 -19.79 -6.46
C HIS A 503 20.76 -20.16 -6.42
N GLN A 504 20.23 -20.51 -5.26
CA GLN A 504 18.78 -20.63 -5.01
C GLN A 504 18.37 -19.93 -3.70
N ARG A 505 17.16 -19.35 -3.67
CA ARG A 505 16.60 -18.70 -2.48
C ARG A 505 16.06 -19.76 -1.51
N ILE A 506 16.58 -19.80 -0.29
CA ILE A 506 16.10 -20.68 0.77
C ILE A 506 15.12 -19.90 1.66
N TYR A 507 13.92 -20.46 1.86
CA TYR A 507 12.90 -19.92 2.77
C TYR A 507 13.00 -20.57 4.15
N TRP A 508 12.70 -19.81 5.22
CA TRP A 508 12.88 -20.23 6.61
C TRP A 508 11.55 -20.23 7.37
N PHE A 509 11.28 -21.32 8.10
CA PHE A 509 10.20 -21.40 9.09
C PHE A 509 10.80 -21.74 10.45
N VAL A 510 10.57 -20.88 11.45
CA VAL A 510 11.01 -21.10 12.84
C VAL A 510 9.78 -21.38 13.70
N TRP A 511 9.71 -22.58 14.28
CA TRP A 511 8.68 -22.94 15.27
C TRP A 511 9.31 -22.98 16.66
N THR A 512 8.87 -22.09 17.55
CA THR A 512 9.19 -22.17 18.99
C THR A 512 8.07 -22.88 19.74
N SER A 513 8.39 -24.01 20.38
CA SER A 513 7.54 -24.66 21.38
C SER A 513 8.03 -24.27 22.77
N LYS A 514 7.18 -23.66 23.61
CA LYS A 514 7.56 -23.26 24.97
C LYS A 514 7.02 -24.25 26.00
N GLY A 515 7.90 -25.11 26.52
CA GLY A 515 7.63 -25.92 27.71
C GLY A 515 7.55 -27.43 27.50
N GLY A 516 8.68 -28.06 27.12
CA GLY A 516 9.09 -29.37 27.65
C GLY A 516 8.12 -30.56 27.51
N ARG A 517 7.21 -30.55 26.53
CA ARG A 517 6.41 -31.72 26.16
C ARG A 517 6.60 -32.01 24.68
N GLU A 518 7.04 -33.23 24.40
CA GLU A 518 7.19 -33.74 23.04
C GLU A 518 5.81 -33.90 22.41
N HIS A 519 5.40 -32.90 21.64
CA HIS A 519 4.32 -33.04 20.68
C HIS A 519 4.92 -33.55 19.38
N THR A 520 4.62 -34.80 19.03
CA THR A 520 4.98 -35.40 17.74
C THR A 520 4.52 -34.51 16.60
N ALA A 521 5.44 -34.14 15.71
CA ALA A 521 5.13 -33.34 14.52
C ALA A 521 4.07 -34.04 13.65
N PRO A 522 3.13 -33.28 13.04
CA PRO A 522 2.17 -33.85 12.10
C PRO A 522 2.90 -34.36 10.85
N GLN A 523 2.54 -35.56 10.39
CA GLN A 523 3.09 -36.15 9.16
C GLN A 523 2.54 -35.42 7.93
N LEU A 524 3.41 -35.08 6.96
CA LEU A 524 3.09 -34.35 5.73
C LEU A 524 3.79 -34.96 4.49
N PRO A 525 3.25 -34.82 3.26
CA PRO A 525 3.75 -35.49 2.04
C PRO A 525 4.87 -34.75 1.26
N VAL A 526 5.32 -35.33 0.12
CA VAL A 526 6.75 -35.34 -0.28
C VAL A 526 7.03 -35.14 -1.79
N HIS A 527 8.23 -34.61 -2.11
CA HIS A 527 8.88 -34.22 -3.41
C HIS A 527 8.48 -32.87 -4.07
N ASN A 528 9.28 -31.77 -4.06
CA ASN A 528 10.62 -31.40 -3.52
C ASN A 528 10.60 -29.83 -3.30
N GLU A 529 11.34 -29.13 -2.42
CA GLU A 529 12.23 -29.39 -1.27
C GLU A 529 12.35 -28.08 -0.42
N LEU A 530 12.73 -28.16 0.88
CA LEU A 530 12.84 -27.04 1.84
C LEU A 530 13.69 -27.50 3.04
N ALA A 531 14.64 -26.70 3.53
CA ALA A 531 15.44 -27.07 4.72
C ALA A 531 14.77 -26.57 6.01
N MET A 532 14.30 -27.49 6.85
CA MET A 532 13.79 -27.18 8.20
C MET A 532 14.85 -27.50 9.26
N PHE A 533 15.07 -26.57 10.16
CA PHE A 533 15.98 -26.70 11.30
C PHE A 533 15.19 -26.63 12.60
N SER A 534 15.48 -27.54 13.54
CA SER A 534 14.92 -27.51 14.89
C SER A 534 15.98 -26.98 15.86
N LEU A 535 15.70 -25.85 16.51
CA LEU A 535 16.55 -25.29 17.56
C LEU A 535 16.07 -25.80 18.93
N ARG A 536 16.87 -26.67 19.57
CA ARG A 536 16.69 -26.98 20.99
C ARG A 536 17.38 -25.92 21.84
N PHE A 537 16.56 -25.17 22.59
CA PHE A 537 17.04 -24.24 23.61
C PHE A 537 17.11 -24.96 24.96
N ASP A 538 18.20 -25.68 25.20
CA ASP A 538 18.55 -26.07 26.56
C ASP A 538 19.07 -24.84 27.32
N ASN A 539 18.82 -24.77 28.63
CA ASN A 539 19.04 -23.56 29.45
C ASN A 539 20.53 -23.30 29.81
N GLY A 540 21.42 -23.37 28.81
CA GLY A 540 22.86 -23.11 28.91
C GLY A 540 23.30 -21.81 28.19
N PRO A 541 24.60 -21.48 28.24
CA PRO A 541 25.17 -20.38 27.48
C PRO A 541 25.09 -20.64 25.96
N ILE A 542 25.18 -19.56 25.17
CA ILE A 542 24.88 -19.57 23.72
C ILE A 542 25.80 -20.49 22.90
N GLU A 543 26.98 -20.80 23.44
CA GLU A 543 28.02 -21.60 22.79
C GLU A 543 27.68 -23.11 22.72
N ASP A 544 26.67 -23.58 23.47
CA ASP A 544 26.29 -25.00 23.58
C ASP A 544 25.08 -25.42 22.69
N TYR A 545 24.53 -24.53 21.86
CA TYR A 545 23.35 -24.86 21.03
C TYR A 545 23.68 -25.80 19.87
N GLN A 546 23.16 -27.04 19.91
CA GLN A 546 23.20 -27.98 18.77
C GLN A 546 22.03 -27.75 17.80
N LEU A 547 22.35 -27.84 16.50
CA LEU A 547 21.44 -27.69 15.38
C LEU A 547 21.30 -29.02 14.64
N ASP A 548 20.18 -29.72 14.82
CA ASP A 548 19.90 -30.96 14.08
C ASP A 548 19.22 -30.65 12.74
N VAL A 549 19.75 -31.23 11.66
CA VAL A 549 19.25 -31.08 10.28
C VAL A 549 18.61 -32.39 9.83
N LEU A 550 17.31 -32.37 9.52
CA LEU A 550 16.57 -33.54 9.04
C LEU A 550 16.10 -33.33 7.59
N PRO A 551 16.49 -34.21 6.63
CA PRO A 551 16.10 -34.06 5.24
C PRO A 551 14.66 -34.54 5.01
N LEU A 552 13.83 -33.65 4.47
CA LEU A 552 12.50 -33.97 3.95
C LEU A 552 12.31 -33.35 2.57
N LYS A 553 11.45 -33.99 1.79
CA LYS A 553 11.01 -33.59 0.45
C LYS A 553 9.54 -33.13 0.56
N VAL A 554 9.02 -32.30 -0.36
CA VAL A 554 7.84 -31.40 -0.18
C VAL A 554 6.56 -31.75 -0.94
N ALA A 555 5.40 -31.32 -0.43
CA ALA A 555 4.08 -31.30 -1.08
C ALA A 555 3.07 -30.83 0.01
N ASP A 556 1.99 -30.05 -0.18
CA ASP A 556 1.29 -29.43 -1.33
C ASP A 556 0.98 -27.95 -0.97
N VAL A 557 0.49 -27.15 -1.93
CA VAL A 557 0.10 -25.71 -1.83
C VAL A 557 -0.06 -25.18 -0.41
N TYR A 558 0.75 -24.17 -0.05
CA TYR A 558 0.67 -23.49 1.25
C TYR A 558 0.18 -22.03 1.13
N PRO A 559 -0.73 -21.55 2.02
CA PRO A 559 -1.47 -22.33 3.00
C PRO A 559 -2.52 -23.21 2.33
N PRO A 560 -2.82 -24.41 2.85
CA PRO A 560 -3.76 -25.34 2.23
C PRO A 560 -5.15 -24.71 2.14
N GLN A 561 -5.76 -24.78 0.95
CA GLN A 561 -7.15 -24.34 0.77
C GLN A 561 -8.09 -25.35 1.43
N LEU A 562 -8.65 -24.99 2.58
CA LEU A 562 -9.66 -25.80 3.26
C LEU A 562 -10.97 -25.82 2.46
N PRO A 563 -11.59 -27.00 2.26
CA PRO A 563 -12.92 -27.09 1.66
C PRO A 563 -13.92 -26.33 2.54
N SER A 564 -14.55 -25.32 1.94
CA SER A 564 -15.44 -24.37 2.61
C SER A 564 -16.43 -23.82 1.59
N GLY A 565 -17.60 -23.36 2.06
CA GLY A 565 -18.71 -22.96 1.18
C GLY A 565 -19.97 -23.83 1.40
N PRO A 566 -21.09 -23.51 0.74
CA PRO A 566 -22.43 -23.95 1.13
C PRO A 566 -22.62 -25.48 1.21
N ASP A 567 -21.90 -26.23 0.38
CA ASP A 567 -21.97 -27.70 0.33
C ASP A 567 -21.06 -28.39 1.36
N HIS A 568 -20.19 -27.65 2.07
CA HIS A 568 -19.28 -28.21 3.06
C HIS A 568 -19.98 -28.49 4.39
N LYS A 569 -20.02 -29.77 4.79
CA LYS A 569 -20.79 -30.30 5.93
C LYS A 569 -20.63 -29.57 7.28
N TYR A 570 -19.51 -28.88 7.51
CA TYR A 570 -19.19 -28.20 8.77
C TYR A 570 -18.75 -26.73 8.65
N ASP A 571 -18.50 -26.21 7.44
CA ASP A 571 -18.11 -24.80 7.22
C ASP A 571 -18.85 -24.17 6.05
N GLN A 572 -20.19 -24.21 6.14
CA GLN A 572 -21.11 -23.69 5.12
C GLN A 572 -20.99 -22.17 4.89
N LYS A 573 -20.31 -21.46 5.79
CA LYS A 573 -20.15 -19.99 5.78
C LYS A 573 -18.70 -19.50 5.59
N GLY A 574 -17.72 -20.41 5.53
CA GLY A 574 -16.31 -20.07 5.31
C GLY A 574 -15.63 -19.38 6.50
N GLU A 575 -16.09 -19.65 7.73
CA GLU A 575 -15.58 -19.00 8.94
C GLU A 575 -14.27 -19.62 9.45
N ALA A 576 -14.02 -20.91 9.19
CA ALA A 576 -12.75 -21.55 9.55
C ALA A 576 -11.57 -20.89 8.80
N ARG A 577 -11.80 -20.48 7.54
CA ARG A 577 -10.83 -19.75 6.71
C ARG A 577 -10.50 -18.36 7.26
N LYS A 578 -11.45 -17.68 7.92
CA LYS A 578 -11.19 -16.38 8.58
C LYS A 578 -10.37 -16.54 9.86
N LEU A 579 -10.73 -17.53 10.70
CA LEU A 579 -10.02 -17.79 11.95
C LEU A 579 -8.55 -18.17 11.72
N LEU A 580 -8.26 -19.01 10.73
CA LEU A 580 -6.87 -19.36 10.40
C LEU A 580 -6.04 -18.18 9.89
N ARG A 581 -6.62 -17.25 9.12
CA ARG A 581 -5.95 -15.98 8.74
C ARG A 581 -5.66 -15.07 9.92
N MET A 582 -6.44 -15.15 11.01
CA MET A 582 -6.18 -14.38 12.23
C MET A 582 -5.08 -15.00 13.10
N VAL A 583 -5.00 -16.34 13.15
CA VAL A 583 -4.01 -17.07 13.97
C VAL A 583 -2.65 -17.19 13.27
N LEU A 584 -2.65 -17.40 11.95
CA LEU A 584 -1.44 -17.57 11.14
C LEU A 584 -1.12 -16.29 10.35
N ARG A 585 -0.69 -15.23 11.05
CA ARG A 585 0.14 -14.19 10.41
C ARG A 585 1.60 -14.66 10.43
N PRO A 586 2.20 -15.07 9.29
CA PRO A 586 3.61 -15.42 9.28
C PRO A 586 4.43 -14.14 9.50
N ASN A 587 5.20 -14.07 10.59
CA ASN A 587 6.21 -13.04 10.81
C ASN A 587 7.43 -13.36 9.92
N ILE A 588 7.27 -13.25 8.60
CA ILE A 588 8.35 -13.48 7.65
C ILE A 588 9.39 -12.37 7.85
N SER A 589 10.63 -12.76 8.17
CA SER A 589 11.77 -11.85 8.25
C SER A 589 12.82 -12.31 7.26
N PHE A 590 13.06 -11.51 6.23
CA PHE A 590 14.10 -11.77 5.26
C PHE A 590 15.46 -11.33 5.82
N PHE A 591 16.47 -12.17 5.60
CA PHE A 591 17.86 -11.87 5.93
C PHE A 591 18.69 -12.12 4.68
N ASP A 592 19.51 -11.16 4.28
CA ASP A 592 20.61 -11.45 3.37
C ASP A 592 21.72 -12.15 4.16
N CYS A 593 21.99 -13.38 3.74
CA CYS A 593 22.99 -14.30 4.29
C CYS A 593 24.13 -14.56 3.31
N CYS A 594 24.15 -13.90 2.14
CA CYS A 594 25.27 -13.99 1.22
C CYS A 594 26.54 -13.47 1.93
N SER A 595 27.57 -14.33 2.04
CA SER A 595 28.84 -14.10 2.76
C SER A 595 28.85 -14.21 4.30
N LEU A 596 27.78 -14.69 4.95
CA LEU A 596 27.79 -14.95 6.40
C LEU A 596 28.12 -16.42 6.74
N SER A 597 28.79 -16.64 7.87
CA SER A 597 28.95 -17.96 8.48
C SER A 597 27.69 -18.41 9.21
N GLU A 598 27.54 -19.73 9.44
CA GLU A 598 26.38 -20.31 10.14
C GLU A 598 26.18 -19.71 11.54
N GLN A 599 27.26 -19.42 12.26
CA GLN A 599 27.23 -18.76 13.57
C GLN A 599 26.71 -17.31 13.49
N GLU A 600 27.08 -16.55 12.46
CA GLU A 600 26.59 -15.18 12.25
C GLU A 600 25.11 -15.15 11.84
N ILE A 601 24.67 -16.13 11.04
CA ILE A 601 23.25 -16.32 10.67
C ILE A 601 22.42 -16.65 11.93
N ALA A 602 22.87 -17.62 12.73
CA ALA A 602 22.24 -17.95 14.00
C ALA A 602 22.17 -16.74 14.95
N LEU A 603 23.24 -15.95 15.05
CA LEU A 603 23.28 -14.74 15.88
C LEU A 603 22.32 -13.65 15.37
N LYS A 604 22.19 -13.45 14.05
CA LYS A 604 21.18 -12.52 13.47
C LYS A 604 19.75 -12.95 13.79
N ILE A 605 19.45 -14.25 13.69
CA ILE A 605 18.13 -14.81 14.02
C ILE A 605 17.85 -14.65 15.52
N ALA A 606 18.79 -15.03 16.39
CA ALA A 606 18.68 -14.89 17.84
C ALA A 606 18.46 -13.43 18.27
N ASN A 607 19.23 -12.49 17.73
CA ASN A 607 19.07 -11.06 18.03
C ASN A 607 17.71 -10.50 17.56
N LYS A 608 17.16 -10.97 16.44
CA LYS A 608 15.83 -10.56 15.98
C LYS A 608 14.70 -11.08 16.89
N LEU A 609 14.87 -12.30 17.43
CA LEU A 609 13.93 -12.92 18.37
C LEU A 609 14.03 -12.28 19.78
N LEU A 610 15.24 -12.04 20.28
CA LEU A 610 15.49 -11.44 21.59
C LEU A 610 15.21 -9.93 21.61
N GLY A 611 15.45 -9.21 20.51
CA GLY A 611 15.22 -7.77 20.38
C GLY A 611 13.74 -7.33 20.44
N ARG A 612 12.80 -8.28 20.40
CA ARG A 612 11.36 -8.03 20.67
C ARG A 612 11.01 -8.05 22.17
N GLY A 613 11.98 -8.30 23.04
CA GLY A 613 11.78 -8.55 24.47
C GLY A 613 11.78 -7.33 25.39
N HIS A 614 11.02 -6.25 25.12
CA HIS A 614 10.69 -5.25 26.14
C HIS A 614 9.28 -4.65 25.96
N GLY A 615 8.38 -4.93 26.92
CA GLY A 615 7.11 -4.21 27.10
C GLY A 615 5.83 -4.92 26.65
N GLY A 616 5.44 -6.02 27.30
CA GLY A 616 4.07 -6.56 27.17
C GLY A 616 3.98 -8.08 27.28
N SER A 617 3.22 -8.55 28.26
CA SER A 617 2.99 -9.96 28.54
C SER A 617 2.26 -10.74 27.44
N GLY A 618 2.77 -11.93 27.11
CA GLY A 618 1.93 -13.14 27.08
C GLY A 618 1.42 -13.65 25.73
N HIS A 619 1.93 -14.84 25.38
CA HIS A 619 1.42 -15.80 24.39
C HIS A 619 1.75 -15.52 22.90
N GLY A 620 1.94 -16.64 22.19
CA GLY A 620 2.76 -16.78 20.98
C GLY A 620 3.61 -18.02 21.15
#